data_AF-A0A847U9U5-F1
#
_entry.id   AF-A0A847U9U5-F1
#
_cell.length_a   1.000
_cell.length_b   1.000
_cell.length_c   1.000
_cell.angle_alpha   90.00
_cell.angle_beta   90.00
_cell.angle_gamma   90.00
#
_symmetry.space_group_name_H-M   'P 1'
#
loop_
_entity.id
_entity.type
_entity.pdbx_description
1 polymer ?
#
loop_
_entity_poly.entity_id
_entity_poly.type
_entity_poly.pdbx_seq_one_letter_code
_entity_poly.pdbx_strand_id
1 'polypeptide(L)'
;MEQFVAENLDYYAETQGVLPERLDAVGETYREQGYLTRDQLYEIAYESSTRSAYHVESNPDERCREVTRNVRTVDGDFSKIQLLTGLSGFKAPTASCVLAALDGDRHAVVDTRVWASLERTGYLEGRKESFDAADYVTMIELIRAIAEETGYRPVEVGYALFAHDDRVREGTLH
;
A
#
# COMPACT_ATOMS: atom_id res chain seq x y z
N MET A 1 -0.16 21.88 0.83
CA MET A 1 0.09 20.44 0.95
C MET A 1 1.53 20.05 0.58
N GLU A 2 2.17 20.73 -0.37
CA GLU A 2 3.54 20.39 -0.83
C GLU A 2 4.57 20.30 0.31
N GLN A 3 4.69 21.32 1.16
CA GLN A 3 5.58 21.30 2.32
C GLN A 3 5.29 20.13 3.28
N PHE A 4 4.01 19.78 3.46
CA PHE A 4 3.63 18.64 4.29
C PHE A 4 4.14 17.34 3.69
N VAL A 5 4.01 17.13 2.37
CA VAL A 5 4.49 15.91 1.72
C VAL A 5 6.01 15.83 1.83
N ALA A 6 6.72 16.91 1.51
CA ALA A 6 8.18 16.96 1.57
C ALA A 6 8.74 16.64 2.96
N GLU A 7 8.26 17.33 4.00
CA GLU A 7 8.78 17.15 5.36
C GLU A 7 8.54 15.74 5.92
N ASN A 8 7.38 15.15 5.62
CA ASN A 8 7.08 13.80 6.10
C ASN A 8 7.74 12.73 5.25
N LEU A 9 7.96 12.96 3.94
CA LEU A 9 8.72 12.06 3.09
C LEU A 9 10.20 12.00 3.51
N ASP A 10 10.80 13.14 3.85
CA ASP A 10 12.15 13.19 4.42
C ASP A 10 12.25 12.40 5.73
N TYR A 11 11.22 12.49 6.59
CA TYR A 11 11.14 11.72 7.84
C TYR A 11 10.84 10.23 7.61
N TYR A 12 10.31 9.81 6.45
CA TYR A 12 9.88 8.44 6.21
C TYR A 12 11.00 7.40 6.43
N ALA A 13 12.23 7.77 6.09
CA ALA A 13 13.42 6.93 6.27
C ALA A 13 13.70 6.56 7.74
N GLU A 14 13.19 7.36 8.70
CA GLU A 14 13.32 7.12 10.14
C GLU A 14 12.18 6.26 10.71
N THR A 15 11.21 5.88 9.87
CA THR A 15 10.03 5.10 10.29
C THR A 15 10.26 3.59 10.14
N GLN A 16 9.28 2.80 10.59
CA GLN A 16 9.21 1.35 10.35
C GLN A 16 8.30 1.00 9.16
N GLY A 17 8.13 1.94 8.22
CA GLY A 17 7.37 1.71 6.99
C GLY A 17 8.03 0.71 6.06
N VAL A 18 7.31 0.32 5.00
CA VAL A 18 7.85 -0.54 3.94
C VAL A 18 8.98 0.19 3.22
N LEU A 19 10.15 -0.45 3.10
CA LEU A 19 11.31 0.14 2.44
C LEU A 19 11.03 0.37 0.94
N PRO A 20 11.15 1.62 0.42
CA PRO A 20 10.87 1.93 -0.98
C PRO A 20 11.73 1.10 -1.96
N GLU A 21 13.01 0.89 -1.63
CA GLU A 21 13.94 0.16 -2.50
C GLU A 21 13.57 -1.32 -2.62
N ARG A 22 13.00 -1.91 -1.55
CA ARG A 22 12.49 -3.29 -1.57
C ARG A 22 11.26 -3.38 -2.45
N LEU A 23 10.36 -2.42 -2.32
CA LEU A 23 9.14 -2.39 -3.12
C LEU A 23 9.44 -2.20 -4.60
N ASP A 24 10.40 -1.34 -4.93
CA ASP A 24 10.86 -1.10 -6.31
C ASP A 24 11.49 -2.35 -6.94
N ALA A 25 12.35 -3.07 -6.20
CA ALA A 25 12.98 -4.30 -6.69
C ALA A 25 11.96 -5.40 -7.00
N VAL A 26 10.94 -5.57 -6.14
CA VAL A 26 9.86 -6.51 -6.42
C VAL A 26 8.99 -6.02 -7.57
N GLY A 27 8.77 -4.70 -7.67
CA GLY A 27 8.05 -4.06 -8.77
C GLY A 27 8.70 -4.29 -10.14
N GLU A 28 10.02 -4.16 -10.23
CA GLU A 28 10.79 -4.44 -11.44
C GLU A 28 10.56 -5.89 -11.89
N THR A 29 10.77 -6.82 -10.96
CA THR A 29 10.53 -8.25 -11.20
C THR A 29 9.09 -8.51 -11.65
N TYR A 30 8.10 -7.89 -11.00
CA TYR A 30 6.70 -8.06 -11.34
C TYR A 30 6.37 -7.56 -12.75
N ARG A 31 6.91 -6.39 -13.14
CA ARG A 31 6.68 -5.82 -14.46
C ARG A 31 7.30 -6.68 -15.57
N GLU A 32 8.50 -7.20 -15.34
CA GLU A 32 9.24 -8.04 -16.29
C GLU A 32 8.64 -9.46 -16.42
N GLN A 33 8.45 -10.14 -15.29
CA GLN A 33 7.93 -11.51 -15.23
C GLN A 33 6.43 -11.58 -15.53
N GLY A 34 5.72 -10.51 -15.19
CA GLY A 34 4.31 -10.33 -15.45
C GLY A 34 3.35 -11.03 -14.49
N TYR A 35 3.88 -11.61 -13.42
CA TYR A 35 3.18 -12.22 -12.30
C TYR A 35 4.15 -12.30 -11.11
N LEU A 36 3.64 -12.51 -9.90
CA LEU A 36 4.45 -12.81 -8.72
C LEU A 36 4.25 -14.28 -8.31
N THR A 37 5.32 -14.91 -7.88
CA THR A 37 5.29 -16.23 -7.21
C THR A 37 4.82 -16.06 -5.77
N ARG A 38 4.49 -17.19 -5.12
CA ARG A 38 4.18 -17.21 -3.69
C ARG A 38 5.33 -16.64 -2.85
N ASP A 39 6.57 -16.97 -3.18
CA ASP A 39 7.73 -16.54 -2.40
C ASP A 39 7.96 -15.03 -2.53
N GLN A 40 7.78 -14.46 -3.73
CA GLN A 40 7.83 -13.00 -3.93
C GLN A 40 6.68 -12.26 -3.21
N LEU A 41 5.49 -12.86 -3.18
CA LEU A 41 4.37 -12.34 -2.40
C LEU A 41 4.62 -12.45 -0.89
N TYR A 42 5.30 -13.51 -0.44
CA TYR A 42 5.72 -13.65 0.95
C TYR A 42 6.69 -12.54 1.34
N GLU A 43 7.67 -12.22 0.48
CA GLU A 43 8.61 -11.13 0.70
C GLU A 43 7.88 -9.79 0.87
N ILE A 44 6.97 -9.42 -0.04
CA ILE A 44 6.14 -8.21 0.09
C ILE A 44 5.36 -8.23 1.42
N ALA A 45 4.71 -9.35 1.73
CA ALA A 45 3.91 -9.46 2.94
C ALA A 45 4.78 -9.30 4.19
N TYR A 46 6.00 -9.85 4.20
CA TYR A 46 6.94 -9.78 5.30
C TYR A 46 7.39 -8.35 5.58
N GLU A 47 7.71 -7.58 4.54
CA GLU A 47 8.06 -6.16 4.65
C GLU A 47 6.91 -5.33 5.26
N SER A 48 5.65 -5.66 4.96
CA SER A 48 4.49 -4.95 5.52
C SER A 48 4.07 -5.44 6.91
N SER A 49 4.16 -6.75 7.16
CA SER A 49 3.72 -7.40 8.39
C SER A 49 4.17 -8.85 8.44
N THR A 50 5.04 -9.17 9.39
CA THR A 50 5.49 -10.55 9.65
C THR A 50 4.34 -11.52 9.91
N ARG A 51 3.24 -11.06 10.53
CA ARG A 51 2.04 -11.89 10.77
C ARG A 51 1.31 -12.24 9.49
N SER A 52 1.19 -11.29 8.56
CA SER A 52 0.58 -11.52 7.25
C SER A 52 1.38 -12.52 6.43
N ALA A 53 2.72 -12.45 6.47
CA ALA A 53 3.61 -13.30 5.69
C ALA A 53 3.38 -14.80 5.91
N TYR A 54 3.19 -15.24 7.16
CA TYR A 54 2.91 -16.65 7.46
C TYR A 54 1.64 -17.18 6.80
N HIS A 55 0.63 -16.35 6.61
CA HIS A 55 -0.58 -16.76 5.93
C HIS A 55 -0.37 -16.94 4.42
N VAL A 56 0.63 -16.28 3.83
CA VAL A 56 0.94 -16.36 2.40
C VAL A 56 1.37 -17.77 2.00
N GLU A 57 2.08 -18.48 2.88
CA GLU A 57 2.59 -19.84 2.64
C GLU A 57 1.47 -20.86 2.31
N SER A 58 0.25 -20.59 2.80
CA SER A 58 -0.92 -21.44 2.56
C SER A 58 -1.53 -21.29 1.16
N ASN A 59 -1.14 -20.26 0.40
CA ASN A 59 -1.61 -20.10 -0.97
C ASN A 59 -0.91 -21.10 -1.91
N PRO A 60 -1.63 -21.72 -2.85
CA PRO A 60 -1.01 -22.43 -3.95
C PRO A 60 -0.23 -21.46 -4.85
N ASP A 61 1.00 -21.80 -5.23
CA ASP A 61 1.84 -20.93 -6.07
C ASP A 61 1.17 -20.60 -7.40
N GLU A 62 0.50 -21.56 -8.04
CA GLU A 62 -0.24 -21.32 -9.28
C GLU A 62 -1.33 -20.25 -9.12
N ARG A 63 -2.06 -20.24 -7.99
CA ARG A 63 -3.07 -19.23 -7.68
C ARG A 63 -2.44 -17.85 -7.50
N CYS A 64 -1.30 -17.76 -6.83
CA CYS A 64 -0.55 -16.51 -6.69
C CYS A 64 -0.20 -15.93 -8.06
N ARG A 65 0.33 -16.76 -8.97
CA ARG A 65 0.68 -16.34 -10.34
C ARG A 65 -0.55 -15.92 -11.13
N GLU A 66 -1.64 -16.66 -11.02
CA GLU A 66 -2.90 -16.37 -11.72
C GLU A 66 -3.50 -15.04 -11.26
N VAL A 67 -3.69 -14.85 -9.96
CA VAL A 67 -4.28 -13.63 -9.38
C VAL A 67 -3.46 -12.40 -9.76
N THR A 68 -2.14 -12.46 -9.62
CA THR A 68 -1.27 -11.32 -9.94
C THR A 68 -1.22 -11.03 -11.43
N ARG A 69 -1.25 -12.04 -12.29
CA ARG A 69 -1.44 -11.82 -13.73
C ARG A 69 -2.76 -11.10 -14.04
N ASN A 70 -3.86 -11.51 -13.40
CA ASN A 70 -5.18 -10.91 -13.61
C ASN A 70 -5.26 -9.46 -13.11
N VAL A 71 -4.55 -9.12 -12.03
CA VAL A 71 -4.46 -7.74 -11.50
C VAL A 71 -3.90 -6.76 -12.53
N ARG A 72 -2.97 -7.22 -13.38
CA ARG A 72 -2.41 -6.40 -14.46
C ARG A 72 -3.41 -6.10 -15.57
N THR A 73 -4.38 -6.98 -15.78
CA THR A 73 -5.33 -6.88 -16.90
C THR A 73 -6.66 -6.28 -16.50
N VAL A 74 -7.06 -6.39 -15.23
CA VAL A 74 -8.36 -5.87 -14.77
C VAL A 74 -8.31 -4.35 -14.62
N ASP A 75 -9.43 -3.71 -14.97
CA ASP A 75 -9.63 -2.27 -14.78
C ASP A 75 -10.31 -1.97 -13.44
N GLY A 76 -10.02 -0.77 -12.93
CA GLY A 76 -10.59 -0.25 -11.69
C GLY A 76 -9.83 -0.66 -10.44
N ASP A 77 -9.62 0.31 -9.55
CA ASP A 77 -8.86 0.13 -8.31
C ASP A 77 -9.54 -0.88 -7.37
N PHE A 78 -10.88 -0.85 -7.29
CA PHE A 78 -11.67 -1.82 -6.51
C PHE A 78 -11.41 -3.26 -6.97
N SER A 79 -11.48 -3.53 -8.27
CA SER A 79 -11.28 -4.87 -8.82
C SER A 79 -9.86 -5.37 -8.58
N LYS A 80 -8.86 -4.50 -8.80
CA LYS A 80 -7.45 -4.82 -8.58
C LYS A 80 -7.17 -5.19 -7.13
N ILE A 81 -7.60 -4.37 -6.17
CA ILE A 81 -7.36 -4.65 -4.75
C ILE A 81 -8.18 -5.86 -4.30
N GLN A 82 -9.42 -6.01 -4.76
CA GLN A 82 -10.29 -7.13 -4.39
C GLN A 82 -9.69 -8.47 -4.81
N LEU A 83 -9.13 -8.57 -6.03
CA LEU A 83 -8.43 -9.77 -6.49
C LEU A 83 -7.30 -10.18 -5.55
N LEU A 84 -6.46 -9.21 -5.14
CA LEU A 84 -5.35 -9.46 -4.22
C LEU A 84 -5.84 -9.88 -2.85
N THR A 85 -6.93 -9.29 -2.35
CA THR A 85 -7.50 -9.65 -1.05
C THR A 85 -8.11 -11.06 -0.99
N GLY A 86 -8.27 -11.72 -2.13
CA GLY A 86 -8.61 -13.13 -2.20
C GLY A 86 -7.47 -14.08 -1.82
N LEU A 87 -6.23 -13.60 -1.73
CA LEU A 87 -5.07 -14.38 -1.30
C LEU A 87 -4.94 -14.36 0.23
N SER A 88 -4.60 -15.51 0.82
CA SER A 88 -4.34 -15.61 2.25
C SER A 88 -3.15 -14.74 2.65
N GLY A 89 -3.30 -13.93 3.69
CA GLY A 89 -2.29 -12.95 4.12
C GLY A 89 -2.41 -11.56 3.48
N PHE A 90 -3.33 -11.37 2.53
CA PHE A 90 -3.51 -10.08 1.85
C PHE A 90 -4.80 -9.40 2.28
N LYS A 91 -4.74 -8.58 3.35
CA LYS A 91 -5.76 -7.55 3.56
C LYS A 91 -5.44 -6.32 2.73
N ALA A 92 -6.36 -5.35 2.63
CA ALA A 92 -6.17 -4.14 1.84
C ALA A 92 -4.80 -3.45 2.06
N PRO A 93 -4.25 -3.36 3.30
CA PRO A 93 -2.91 -2.78 3.48
C PRO A 93 -1.79 -3.56 2.80
N THR A 94 -1.70 -4.87 3.03
CA THR A 94 -0.67 -5.71 2.40
C THR A 94 -0.90 -5.83 0.88
N ALA A 95 -2.16 -5.88 0.43
CA ALA A 95 -2.50 -5.88 -0.99
C ALA A 95 -2.10 -4.57 -1.69
N SER A 96 -2.21 -3.42 -1.01
CA SER A 96 -1.80 -2.13 -1.56
C SER A 96 -0.30 -2.08 -1.88
N CYS A 97 0.53 -2.80 -1.12
CA CYS A 97 1.96 -2.94 -1.41
C CYS A 97 2.20 -3.56 -2.79
N VAL A 98 1.42 -4.59 -3.16
CA VAL A 98 1.54 -5.23 -4.48
C VAL A 98 1.16 -4.27 -5.62
N LEU A 99 0.14 -3.44 -5.41
CA LEU A 99 -0.27 -2.44 -6.41
C LEU A 99 0.75 -1.30 -6.53
N ALA A 100 1.26 -0.81 -5.40
CA ALA A 100 2.30 0.22 -5.38
C ALA A 100 3.62 -0.27 -5.99
N ALA A 101 4.00 -1.53 -5.77
CA ALA A 101 5.15 -2.15 -6.43
C ALA A 101 4.96 -2.22 -7.95
N LEU A 102 3.75 -2.60 -8.41
CA LEU A 102 3.44 -2.70 -9.83
C LEU A 102 3.50 -1.33 -10.52
N ASP A 103 2.85 -0.32 -9.93
CA ASP A 103 2.70 1.02 -10.50
C ASP A 103 2.51 2.09 -9.41
N GLY A 104 3.64 2.58 -8.88
CA GLY A 104 3.68 3.64 -7.86
C GLY A 104 3.28 5.03 -8.35
N ASP A 105 3.14 5.21 -9.68
CA ASP A 105 2.63 6.45 -10.26
C ASP A 105 1.10 6.51 -10.21
N ARG A 106 0.45 5.36 -9.96
CA ARG A 106 -1.00 5.25 -9.81
C ARG A 106 -1.44 4.75 -8.43
N HIS A 107 -0.60 4.03 -7.72
CA HIS A 107 -0.96 3.37 -6.48
C HIS A 107 -0.03 3.77 -5.34
N ALA A 108 -0.49 3.57 -4.11
CA ALA A 108 0.24 3.87 -2.89
C ALA A 108 0.07 2.74 -1.88
N VAL A 109 1.04 2.61 -0.98
CA VAL A 109 0.91 1.78 0.22
C VAL A 109 -0.02 2.51 1.18
N VAL A 110 -1.05 1.82 1.67
CA VAL A 110 -2.05 2.40 2.59
C VAL A 110 -2.29 1.50 3.79
N ASP A 111 -2.60 2.09 4.94
CA ASP A 111 -2.92 1.37 6.18
C ASP A 111 -3.70 2.27 7.16
N THR A 112 -3.79 1.88 8.44
CA THR A 112 -4.46 2.68 9.48
C THR A 112 -3.80 4.02 9.72
N ARG A 113 -2.48 4.13 9.51
CA ARG A 113 -1.71 5.36 9.69
C ARG A 113 -1.99 6.33 8.57
N VAL A 114 -2.04 5.86 7.33
CA VAL A 114 -2.44 6.67 6.17
C VAL A 114 -3.86 7.19 6.34
N TRP A 115 -4.81 6.34 6.73
CA TRP A 115 -6.18 6.77 7.02
C TRP A 115 -6.23 7.83 8.13
N ALA A 116 -5.53 7.62 9.25
CA ALA A 116 -5.48 8.57 10.36
C ALA A 116 -4.89 9.93 9.93
N SER A 117 -3.89 9.94 9.05
CA SER A 117 -3.35 11.18 8.50
C SER A 117 -4.36 11.90 7.61
N LEU A 118 -5.08 11.19 6.74
CA LEU A 118 -6.14 11.78 5.91
C LEU A 118 -7.28 12.36 6.78
N GLU A 119 -7.62 11.69 7.88
CA GLU A 119 -8.61 12.20 8.85
C GLU A 119 -8.13 13.47 9.55
N ARG A 120 -6.92 13.46 10.11
CA ARG A 120 -6.35 14.63 10.82
C ARG A 120 -6.14 15.85 9.93
N THR A 121 -5.89 15.61 8.64
CA THR A 121 -5.72 16.69 7.64
C THR A 121 -7.06 17.12 7.03
N GLY A 122 -8.18 16.51 7.42
CA GLY A 122 -9.53 16.90 7.01
C GLY A 122 -9.96 16.41 5.63
N TYR A 123 -9.27 15.43 5.04
CA TYR A 123 -9.63 14.86 3.73
C TYR A 123 -10.74 13.82 3.82
N LEU A 124 -10.94 13.22 5.00
CA LEU A 124 -12.05 12.31 5.28
C LEU A 124 -12.46 12.40 6.75
N GLU A 125 -13.60 11.83 7.08
CA GLU A 125 -14.11 11.74 8.44
C GLU A 125 -14.20 10.29 8.91
N GLY A 126 -14.04 10.10 10.23
CA GLY A 126 -14.26 8.83 10.91
C GLY A 126 -12.99 7.99 11.02
N ARG A 127 -12.65 7.57 12.25
CA ARG A 127 -11.52 6.67 12.49
C ARG A 127 -11.87 5.24 12.11
N LYS A 128 -10.88 4.50 11.62
CA LYS A 128 -11.04 3.10 11.22
C LYS A 128 -9.79 2.29 11.54
N GLU A 129 -10.01 1.05 11.98
CA GLU A 129 -8.94 0.12 12.38
C GLU A 129 -8.81 -1.09 11.45
N SER A 130 -9.75 -1.23 10.51
CA SER A 130 -9.76 -2.29 9.50
C SER A 130 -10.25 -1.73 8.17
N PHE A 131 -9.66 -2.21 7.08
CA PHE A 131 -9.92 -1.70 5.74
C PHE A 131 -10.24 -2.82 4.77
N ASP A 132 -11.23 -2.55 3.93
CA ASP A 132 -11.60 -3.37 2.79
C ASP A 132 -11.20 -2.71 1.46
N ALA A 133 -11.66 -3.30 0.35
CA ALA A 133 -11.40 -2.81 -0.99
C ALA A 133 -12.01 -1.41 -1.26
N ALA A 134 -13.16 -1.09 -0.66
CA ALA A 134 -13.79 0.21 -0.84
C ALA A 134 -13.01 1.30 -0.08
N ASP A 135 -12.50 0.98 1.12
CA ASP A 135 -11.64 1.91 1.84
C ASP A 135 -10.33 2.20 1.10
N TYR A 136 -9.76 1.18 0.44
CA TYR A 136 -8.61 1.37 -0.43
C TYR A 136 -8.90 2.39 -1.54
N VAL A 137 -10.07 2.26 -2.20
CA VAL A 137 -10.48 3.19 -3.27
C VAL A 137 -10.60 4.61 -2.73
N THR A 138 -11.27 4.79 -1.59
CA THR A 138 -11.37 6.10 -0.94
C THR A 138 -9.99 6.72 -0.67
N MET A 139 -9.06 5.94 -0.10
CA MET A 139 -7.71 6.44 0.18
C MET A 139 -6.95 6.78 -1.10
N ILE A 140 -6.97 5.91 -2.12
CA ILE A 140 -6.16 6.13 -3.32
C ILE A 140 -6.68 7.31 -4.17
N GLU A 141 -7.98 7.57 -4.17
CA GLU A 141 -8.56 8.75 -4.82
C GLU A 141 -8.06 10.04 -4.15
N LEU A 142 -8.09 10.10 -2.82
CA LEU A 142 -7.59 11.26 -2.06
C LEU A 142 -6.08 11.44 -2.22
N ILE A 143 -5.31 10.34 -2.19
CA ILE A 143 -3.86 10.36 -2.39
C ILE A 143 -3.51 10.88 -3.78
N ARG A 144 -4.24 10.45 -4.83
CA ARG A 144 -4.02 10.95 -6.19
C ARG A 144 -4.36 12.43 -6.33
N ALA A 145 -5.39 12.93 -5.64
CA ALA A 145 -5.69 14.37 -5.62
C ALA A 145 -4.55 15.17 -4.96
N ILE A 146 -3.97 14.66 -3.86
CA ILE A 146 -2.81 15.28 -3.22
C ILE A 146 -1.57 15.23 -4.14
N ALA A 147 -1.34 14.10 -4.81
CA ALA A 147 -0.28 13.95 -5.79
C ALA A 147 -0.40 14.97 -6.94
N GLU A 148 -1.61 15.16 -7.47
CA GLU A 148 -1.88 16.18 -8.50
C GLU A 148 -1.66 17.62 -7.99
N GLU A 149 -2.06 17.93 -6.75
CA GLU A 149 -1.86 19.25 -6.13
C GLU A 149 -0.37 19.57 -5.93
N THR A 150 0.43 18.55 -5.57
CA THR A 150 1.81 18.75 -5.09
C THR A 150 2.90 18.37 -6.08
N GLY A 151 2.57 17.64 -7.14
CA GLY A 151 3.52 17.12 -8.12
C GLY A 151 4.30 15.88 -7.68
N TYR A 152 4.08 15.38 -6.46
CA TYR A 152 4.64 14.11 -6.00
C TYR A 152 3.89 12.91 -6.57
N ARG A 153 4.53 11.75 -6.60
CA ARG A 153 3.91 10.48 -7.02
C ARG A 153 2.95 9.99 -5.94
N PRO A 154 1.84 9.29 -6.28
CA PRO A 154 0.95 8.70 -5.28
C PRO A 154 1.65 7.85 -4.23
N VAL A 155 2.64 7.04 -4.63
CA VAL A 155 3.42 6.24 -3.68
C VAL A 155 4.17 7.08 -2.65
N GLU A 156 4.75 8.22 -3.07
CA GLU A 156 5.47 9.16 -2.19
C GLU A 156 4.52 9.86 -1.23
N VAL A 157 3.33 10.25 -1.71
CA VAL A 157 2.27 10.81 -0.87
C VAL A 157 1.82 9.78 0.18
N GLY A 158 1.68 8.51 -0.19
CA GLY A 158 1.37 7.42 0.75
C GLY A 158 2.42 7.29 1.86
N TYR A 159 3.71 7.34 1.50
CA TYR A 159 4.81 7.34 2.48
C TYR A 159 4.77 8.56 3.39
N ALA A 160 4.57 9.76 2.85
CA ALA A 160 4.45 10.97 3.65
C ALA A 160 3.26 10.92 4.63
N LEU A 161 2.10 10.41 4.20
CA LEU A 161 0.93 10.23 5.08
C LEU A 161 1.21 9.20 6.18
N PHE A 162 1.90 8.10 5.88
CA PHE A 162 2.31 7.14 6.90
C PHE A 162 3.25 7.78 7.93
N ALA A 163 4.28 8.49 7.46
CA ALA A 163 5.27 9.17 8.29
C ALA A 163 4.66 10.26 9.18
N HIS A 164 3.67 10.98 8.67
CA HIS A 164 2.95 11.98 9.45
C HIS A 164 2.29 11.36 10.69
N ASP A 165 1.53 10.27 10.54
CA ASP A 165 0.91 9.63 11.69
C ASP A 165 1.96 8.98 12.61
N ASP A 166 3.03 8.40 12.07
CA ASP A 166 4.15 7.89 12.87
C ASP A 166 4.73 8.96 13.82
N ARG A 167 4.91 10.19 13.31
CA ARG A 167 5.49 11.32 14.06
C ARG A 167 4.56 11.90 15.13
N VAL A 168 3.26 11.97 14.85
CA VAL A 168 2.31 12.72 15.69
C VAL A 168 1.35 11.83 16.49
N ARG A 169 1.40 10.51 16.31
CA ARG A 169 0.59 9.57 17.09
C ARG A 169 1.07 9.51 18.53
N GLU A 170 0.17 9.83 19.46
CA GLU A 170 0.34 9.56 20.89
C GLU A 170 -0.24 8.18 21.24
N GLY A 171 0.60 7.27 21.75
CA GLY A 171 0.19 5.93 22.20
C GLY A 171 0.19 4.83 21.12
N THR A 172 0.09 3.57 21.56
CA THR A 172 -0.13 2.41 20.68
C THR A 172 -1.63 2.21 20.47
N LEU A 173 -2.05 1.84 19.25
CA LEU A 173 -3.43 1.38 18.94
C LEU A 173 -3.83 0.29 19.97
N HIS A 174 -4.57 0.67 21.00
CA HIS A 174 -5.14 -0.17 22.04
C HIS A 174 -6.56 0.29 22.34
#